data_AF-A0A9D8J1I3-F1
#
_entry.id   AF-A0A9D8J1I3-F1
#
_cell.length_a   1.000
_cell.length_b   1.000
_cell.length_c   1.000
_cell.angle_alpha   90.00
_cell.angle_beta   90.00
_cell.angle_gamma   90.00
#
_symmetry.space_group_name_H-M   'P 1'
#
loop_
_entity.id
_entity.type
_entity.pdbx_description
1 polymer ?
#
loop_
_entity_poly.entity_id
_entity_poly.type
_entity_poly.pdbx_seq_one_letter_code
_entity_poly.pdbx_strand_id
1 'polypeptide(L)'
;MKILTALASIQRWGLDHRFHTDFYRSQDGWLWVKGYGDPYLVSQELEGIVAALKQHGVRSVAGIGTDDSFFGPDVEISGRSASNNPYDAPVTALAANFNTVNVVRGGGELRSAEPQTPLTPLARSLVSQLAPKESRINLKDRELGVRYFGELLAAKLSEAGIEVGNGLRNGPVPTGAEHVHRHHNSRDLRAVLSAMLKYSNNFIANDLFLLLGDRGDGRPVSMAGAQAYAAAWAQRTFGWHGFHIEDGAGLSRDNQLSAQQLLQAVKAFTPHRHLLPEHGADVLAKTGTLTGVSCYAGFVHRHGRWEPFSLMINQPVAPDFRHRVADALAHSEDLSQVCPGASC
;
A
#
# COMPACT_ATOMS: atom_id res chain seq x y z
N MET A 1 1.55 -1.64 13.63
CA MET A 1 0.48 -1.44 12.63
C MET A 1 0.54 -2.41 11.47
N LYS A 2 1.54 -2.38 10.57
CA LYS A 2 1.55 -3.26 9.38
C LYS A 2 1.39 -4.76 9.63
N ILE A 3 1.87 -5.30 10.76
CA ILE A 3 1.61 -6.70 11.17
C ILE A 3 0.10 -6.93 11.43
N LEU A 4 -0.56 -6.02 12.14
CA LEU A 4 -2.01 -6.10 12.40
C LEU A 4 -2.79 -6.00 11.10
N THR A 5 -2.44 -5.03 10.25
CA THR A 5 -3.06 -4.87 8.92
C THR A 5 -2.92 -6.14 8.10
N ALA A 6 -1.70 -6.69 8.01
CA ALA A 6 -1.47 -7.96 7.31
C ALA A 6 -2.32 -9.10 7.87
N LEU A 7 -2.37 -9.24 9.20
CA LEU A 7 -3.17 -10.29 9.85
C LEU A 7 -4.66 -10.14 9.55
N ALA A 8 -5.21 -8.94 9.70
CA ALA A 8 -6.61 -8.65 9.40
C ALA A 8 -6.95 -8.91 7.92
N SER A 9 -6.06 -8.52 7.00
CA SER A 9 -6.20 -8.79 5.57
C SER A 9 -6.21 -10.29 5.27
N ILE A 10 -5.30 -11.06 5.87
CA ILE A 10 -5.25 -12.52 5.68
C ILE A 10 -6.53 -13.17 6.19
N GLN A 11 -7.03 -12.77 7.37
CA GLN A 11 -8.25 -13.34 7.94
C GLN A 11 -9.50 -12.95 7.14
N ARG A 12 -9.53 -11.78 6.51
CA ARG A 12 -10.66 -11.32 5.71
C ARG A 12 -10.71 -11.98 4.33
N TRP A 13 -9.58 -12.08 3.64
CA TRP A 13 -9.56 -12.45 2.22
C TRP A 13 -8.84 -13.76 1.90
N GLY A 14 -7.97 -14.24 2.79
CA GLY A 14 -7.06 -15.35 2.49
C GLY A 14 -5.88 -14.94 1.61
N LEU A 15 -4.79 -15.72 1.65
CA LEU A 15 -3.52 -15.40 1.00
C LEU A 15 -3.57 -15.41 -0.54
N ASP A 16 -4.51 -16.15 -1.12
CA ASP A 16 -4.61 -16.33 -2.57
C ASP A 16 -5.55 -15.30 -3.23
N HIS A 17 -6.09 -14.36 -2.45
CA HIS A 17 -6.96 -13.30 -2.95
C HIS A 17 -6.24 -12.42 -3.97
N ARG A 18 -6.95 -12.02 -5.02
CA ARG A 18 -6.45 -11.12 -6.07
C ARG A 18 -7.39 -9.92 -6.21
N PHE A 19 -6.82 -8.74 -6.04
CA PHE A 19 -7.52 -7.48 -6.28
C PHE A 19 -7.84 -7.33 -7.76
N HIS A 20 -8.85 -6.52 -8.07
CA HIS A 20 -9.32 -6.35 -9.44
C HIS A 20 -9.57 -4.89 -9.81
N THR A 21 -9.54 -4.63 -11.12
CA THR A 21 -9.86 -3.33 -11.73
C THR A 21 -10.72 -3.59 -12.96
N ASP A 22 -11.83 -2.87 -13.10
CA ASP A 22 -12.79 -3.09 -14.18
C ASP A 22 -12.67 -2.01 -15.27
N PHE A 23 -12.90 -2.43 -16.51
CA PHE A 23 -12.83 -1.59 -17.70
C PHE A 23 -14.16 -1.64 -18.45
N TYR A 24 -14.64 -0.48 -18.86
CA TYR A 24 -15.93 -0.30 -19.53
C TYR A 24 -15.78 0.58 -20.77
N ARG A 25 -16.70 0.44 -21.72
CA ARG A 25 -16.78 1.29 -22.91
C ARG A 25 -18.14 1.98 -22.95
N SER A 26 -18.14 3.32 -22.96
CA SER A 26 -19.37 4.09 -23.11
C SER A 26 -19.75 4.27 -24.59
N GLN A 27 -21.00 4.64 -24.84
CA GLN A 27 -21.55 4.80 -26.20
C GLN A 27 -20.82 5.86 -27.03
N ASP A 28 -20.27 6.89 -26.39
CA ASP A 28 -19.44 7.93 -27.02
C ASP A 28 -17.99 7.47 -27.28
N GLY A 29 -17.70 6.18 -27.09
CA GLY A 29 -16.42 5.55 -27.43
C GLY A 29 -15.31 5.77 -26.40
N TRP A 30 -15.60 6.29 -25.21
CA TRP A 30 -14.61 6.42 -24.14
C TRP A 30 -14.36 5.09 -23.44
N LEU A 31 -13.11 4.87 -23.04
CA LEU A 31 -12.72 3.77 -22.16
C LEU A 31 -12.74 4.27 -20.72
N TRP A 32 -13.62 3.69 -19.91
CA TRP A 32 -13.72 3.96 -18.49
C TRP A 32 -13.02 2.88 -17.69
N VAL A 33 -12.29 3.27 -16.65
CA VAL A 33 -11.63 2.37 -15.70
C VAL A 33 -12.16 2.64 -14.30
N LYS A 34 -12.58 1.59 -13.60
CA LYS A 34 -13.03 1.66 -12.22
C LYS A 34 -12.07 0.93 -11.30
N GLY A 35 -11.51 1.68 -10.37
CA GLY A 35 -10.64 1.14 -9.32
C GLY A 35 -11.44 0.70 -8.10
N TYR A 36 -11.06 -0.45 -7.54
CA TYR A 36 -11.62 -1.01 -6.31
C TYR A 36 -10.58 -1.13 -5.20
N GLY A 37 -9.53 -0.30 -5.23
CA GLY A 37 -8.41 -0.35 -4.30
C GLY A 37 -7.48 -1.54 -4.59
N ASP A 38 -6.95 -1.64 -5.81
CA ASP A 38 -5.83 -2.57 -6.05
C ASP A 38 -4.55 -1.95 -5.49
N PRO A 39 -3.98 -2.48 -4.39
CA PRO A 39 -2.85 -1.86 -3.70
C PRO A 39 -1.54 -1.98 -4.47
N TYR A 40 -1.48 -2.78 -5.55
CA TYR A 40 -0.26 -3.08 -6.29
C TYR A 40 -0.49 -3.01 -7.81
N LEU A 41 -1.27 -2.03 -8.27
CA LEU A 41 -1.41 -1.77 -9.70
C LEU A 41 -0.22 -0.95 -10.20
N VAL A 42 0.78 -1.64 -10.77
CA VAL A 42 2.02 -1.04 -11.30
C VAL A 42 2.04 -1.05 -12.83
N SER A 43 2.95 -0.28 -13.45
CA SER A 43 3.07 -0.17 -14.91
C SER A 43 3.12 -1.52 -15.64
N GLN A 44 3.75 -2.55 -15.04
CA GLN A 44 3.77 -3.91 -15.61
C GLN A 44 2.39 -4.57 -15.66
N GLU A 45 1.52 -4.32 -14.67
CA GLU A 45 0.14 -4.81 -14.72
C GLU A 45 -0.63 -4.11 -15.85
N LEU A 46 -0.39 -2.81 -16.05
CA LEU A 46 -1.01 -2.06 -17.15
C LEU A 46 -0.64 -2.61 -18.53
N GLU A 47 0.56 -3.16 -18.71
CA GLU A 47 0.96 -3.82 -19.96
C GLU A 47 0.08 -5.06 -20.24
N GLY A 48 -0.17 -5.88 -19.22
CA GLY A 48 -1.09 -7.03 -19.30
C GLY A 48 -2.53 -6.60 -19.60
N ILE A 49 -2.99 -5.53 -18.94
CA ILE A 49 -4.33 -4.95 -19.16
C ILE A 49 -4.47 -4.47 -20.60
N VAL A 50 -3.51 -3.71 -21.11
CA VAL A 50 -3.56 -3.18 -22.49
C VAL A 50 -3.54 -4.32 -23.51
N ALA A 51 -2.75 -5.36 -23.28
CA ALA A 51 -2.77 -6.56 -24.11
C ALA A 51 -4.15 -7.24 -24.08
N ALA A 52 -4.77 -7.38 -22.91
CA ALA A 52 -6.11 -7.94 -22.76
C ALA A 52 -7.17 -7.07 -23.46
N LEU A 53 -7.15 -5.75 -23.29
CA LEU A 53 -8.08 -4.84 -23.98
C LEU A 53 -7.97 -4.95 -25.50
N LYS A 54 -6.74 -5.10 -26.03
CA LYS A 54 -6.51 -5.35 -27.46
C LYS A 54 -7.08 -6.71 -27.90
N GLN A 55 -6.95 -7.75 -27.07
CA GLN A 55 -7.57 -9.05 -27.36
C GLN A 55 -9.10 -8.97 -27.38
N HIS A 56 -9.71 -8.15 -26.50
CA HIS A 56 -11.15 -7.85 -26.50
C HIS A 56 -11.59 -6.87 -27.61
N GLY A 57 -10.74 -6.60 -28.61
CA GLY A 57 -11.11 -5.83 -29.79
C GLY A 57 -11.05 -4.31 -29.63
N VAL A 58 -10.50 -3.78 -28.53
CA VAL A 58 -10.24 -2.34 -28.40
C VAL A 58 -9.16 -1.95 -29.41
N ARG A 59 -9.49 -1.02 -30.32
CA ARG A 59 -8.58 -0.52 -31.38
C ARG A 59 -8.44 1.00 -31.33
N SER A 60 -9.49 1.69 -30.92
CA SER A 60 -9.52 3.12 -30.69
C SER A 60 -10.45 3.47 -29.52
N VAL A 61 -10.13 4.55 -28.80
CA VAL A 61 -10.92 5.12 -27.71
C VAL A 61 -10.94 6.64 -27.82
N ALA A 62 -12.08 7.26 -27.58
CA ALA A 62 -12.25 8.72 -27.69
C ALA A 62 -11.54 9.50 -26.58
N GLY A 63 -11.25 8.83 -25.46
CA GLY A 63 -10.59 9.37 -24.27
C GLY A 63 -10.61 8.35 -23.14
N ILE A 64 -10.02 8.72 -22.00
CA ILE A 64 -9.99 7.89 -20.78
C ILE A 64 -10.88 8.51 -19.71
N GLY A 65 -11.86 7.74 -19.24
CA GLY A 65 -12.64 8.05 -18.04
C GLY A 65 -12.11 7.28 -16.84
N THR A 66 -12.03 7.94 -15.68
CA THR A 66 -11.54 7.34 -14.43
C THR A 66 -12.62 7.38 -13.37
N ASP A 67 -12.86 6.25 -12.73
CA ASP A 67 -13.78 6.10 -11.60
C ASP A 67 -12.99 5.56 -10.39
N ASP A 68 -12.75 6.44 -9.42
CA ASP A 68 -12.13 6.10 -8.14
C ASP A 68 -13.14 6.16 -6.96
N SER A 69 -14.44 6.20 -7.27
CA SER A 69 -15.52 6.46 -6.31
C SER A 69 -15.75 5.34 -5.29
N PHE A 70 -15.04 4.20 -5.44
CA PHE A 70 -15.09 3.11 -4.48
C PHE A 70 -14.57 3.53 -3.09
N PHE A 71 -13.59 4.43 -3.04
CA PHE A 71 -13.20 5.13 -1.81
C PHE A 71 -13.93 6.46 -1.74
N GLY A 72 -14.49 6.78 -0.58
CA GLY A 72 -15.20 8.03 -0.32
C GLY A 72 -14.32 9.26 -0.59
N PRO A 73 -14.91 10.41 -0.96
CA PRO A 73 -14.16 11.61 -1.33
C PRO A 73 -13.32 12.18 -0.19
N ASP A 74 -13.77 11.99 1.06
CA ASP A 74 -13.14 12.53 2.27
C ASP A 74 -12.11 11.58 2.89
N VAL A 75 -11.65 10.56 2.15
CA VAL A 75 -10.61 9.66 2.63
C VAL A 75 -9.28 10.40 2.72
N GLU A 76 -8.78 10.55 3.95
CA GLU A 76 -7.48 11.12 4.25
C GLU A 76 -6.73 10.24 5.26
N ILE A 77 -5.42 10.06 5.04
CA ILE A 77 -4.56 9.32 5.96
C ILE A 77 -3.93 10.29 6.95
N SER A 78 -4.27 10.18 8.23
CA SER A 78 -3.67 10.96 9.31
C SER A 78 -2.15 10.72 9.40
N GLY A 79 -1.40 11.77 9.74
CA GLY A 79 0.05 11.73 9.90
C GLY A 79 0.86 11.95 8.61
N ARG A 80 0.22 12.09 7.45
CA ARG A 80 0.89 12.52 6.21
C ARG A 80 1.50 13.91 6.37
N SER A 81 2.67 14.11 5.78
CA SER A 81 3.32 15.41 5.68
C SER A 81 3.28 15.95 4.26
N ALA A 82 3.59 17.24 4.08
CA ALA A 82 3.70 17.85 2.74
C ALA A 82 4.96 17.42 1.96
N SER A 83 5.72 16.42 2.43
CA SER A 83 6.97 15.96 1.79
C SER A 83 6.73 15.28 0.43
N ASN A 84 7.78 15.16 -0.38
CA ASN A 84 7.74 14.39 -1.64
C ASN A 84 7.94 12.88 -1.44
N ASN A 85 8.11 12.43 -0.21
CA ASN A 85 8.47 11.04 0.06
C ASN A 85 7.33 10.09 -0.33
N PRO A 86 7.64 8.89 -0.87
CA PRO A 86 6.62 7.92 -1.28
C PRO A 86 5.65 7.50 -0.18
N TYR A 87 6.10 7.54 1.09
CA TYR A 87 5.28 7.16 2.23
C TYR A 87 4.16 8.17 2.54
N ASP A 88 4.23 9.38 1.97
CA ASP A 88 3.22 10.44 2.05
C ASP A 88 2.31 10.45 0.81
N ALA A 89 2.34 9.44 -0.05
CA ALA A 89 1.48 9.39 -1.23
C ALA A 89 -0.01 9.29 -0.86
N PRO A 90 -0.90 9.97 -1.59
CA PRO A 90 -2.34 9.87 -1.39
C PRO A 90 -2.80 8.46 -1.75
N VAL A 91 -3.74 7.90 -0.97
CA VAL A 91 -4.36 6.60 -1.25
C VAL A 91 -5.68 6.84 -1.97
N THR A 92 -5.86 6.19 -3.12
CA THR A 92 -7.04 6.33 -3.99
C THR A 92 -7.47 4.95 -4.45
N ALA A 93 -8.77 4.74 -4.71
CA ALA A 93 -9.26 3.43 -5.15
C ALA A 93 -8.73 3.03 -6.54
N LEU A 94 -8.34 4.03 -7.34
CA LEU A 94 -7.64 3.86 -8.60
C LEU A 94 -6.28 4.57 -8.51
N ALA A 95 -5.21 3.78 -8.52
CA ALA A 95 -3.84 4.27 -8.37
C ALA A 95 -2.91 3.49 -9.27
N ALA A 96 -1.88 4.16 -9.80
CA ALA A 96 -0.79 3.52 -10.52
C ALA A 96 0.52 3.83 -9.81
N ASN A 97 1.40 2.83 -9.70
CA ASN A 97 2.74 2.98 -9.13
C ASN A 97 2.72 3.66 -7.75
N PHE A 98 1.73 3.28 -6.92
CA PHE A 98 1.53 3.78 -5.56
C PHE A 98 1.29 5.31 -5.49
N ASN A 99 0.72 5.90 -6.55
CA ASN A 99 0.59 7.35 -6.71
C ASN A 99 1.91 8.10 -6.56
N THR A 100 2.96 7.53 -7.16
CA THR A 100 4.29 8.13 -7.24
C THR A 100 4.81 8.12 -8.66
N VAL A 101 5.67 9.08 -8.96
CA VAL A 101 6.40 9.17 -10.23
C VAL A 101 7.88 9.10 -9.93
N ASN A 102 8.63 8.28 -10.66
CA ASN A 102 10.08 8.22 -10.56
C ASN A 102 10.73 8.75 -11.84
N VAL A 103 11.58 9.76 -11.70
CA VAL A 103 12.18 10.47 -12.85
C VAL A 103 13.68 10.65 -12.68
N VAL A 104 14.37 10.74 -13.82
CA VAL A 104 15.80 11.04 -13.91
C VAL A 104 16.02 12.18 -14.90
N ARG A 105 16.88 13.14 -14.54
CA ARG A 105 17.35 14.23 -15.39
C ARG A 105 18.83 13.97 -15.73
N GLY A 106 19.08 13.58 -16.98
CA GLY A 106 20.41 13.27 -17.50
C GLY A 106 20.65 13.98 -18.83
N GLY A 107 21.80 14.64 -19.00
CA GLY A 107 22.14 15.32 -20.26
C GLY A 107 21.20 16.48 -20.65
N GLY A 108 20.48 17.07 -19.68
CA GLY A 108 19.49 18.12 -19.92
C GLY A 108 18.07 17.62 -20.20
N GLU A 109 17.88 16.32 -20.45
CA GLU A 109 16.58 15.72 -20.74
C GLU A 109 15.95 15.09 -19.49
N LEU A 110 14.64 15.27 -19.35
CA LEU A 110 13.83 14.60 -18.34
C LEU A 110 13.29 13.27 -18.89
N ARG A 111 13.57 12.18 -18.18
CA ARG A 111 13.12 10.83 -18.54
C ARG A 111 12.52 10.13 -17.33
N SER A 112 11.73 9.10 -17.57
CA SER A 112 11.33 8.18 -16.51
C SER A 112 12.57 7.44 -15.99
N ALA A 113 12.64 7.22 -14.67
CA ALA A 113 13.65 6.35 -14.06
C ALA A 113 13.23 4.87 -14.09
N GLU A 114 12.05 4.57 -14.64
CA GLU A 114 11.48 3.24 -14.76
C GLU A 114 11.23 2.96 -16.26
N PRO A 115 11.99 2.06 -16.91
CA PRO A 115 11.87 1.82 -18.35
C PRO A 115 10.46 1.41 -18.80
N GLN A 116 9.73 0.70 -17.92
CA GLN A 116 8.35 0.29 -18.16
C GLN A 116 7.32 1.40 -17.92
N THR A 117 7.68 2.56 -17.36
CA THR A 117 6.74 3.63 -17.03
C THR A 117 6.97 4.80 -17.98
N PRO A 118 6.15 5.01 -19.01
CA PRO A 118 6.28 6.18 -19.87
C PRO A 118 6.07 7.48 -19.10
N LEU A 119 6.75 8.53 -19.54
CA LEU A 119 6.68 9.83 -18.89
C LEU A 119 5.42 10.60 -19.33
N THR A 120 4.45 10.72 -18.42
CA THR A 120 3.15 11.37 -18.68
C THR A 120 3.24 12.90 -18.72
N PRO A 121 2.25 13.61 -19.30
CA PRO A 121 2.17 15.07 -19.23
C PRO A 121 2.26 15.65 -17.81
N LEU A 122 1.53 15.08 -16.84
CA LEU A 122 1.56 15.46 -15.44
C LEU A 122 2.94 15.23 -14.82
N ALA A 123 3.57 14.08 -15.10
CA ALA A 123 4.93 13.81 -14.64
C ALA A 123 5.93 14.88 -15.15
N ARG A 124 5.79 15.32 -16.40
CA ARG A 124 6.61 16.40 -16.97
C ARG A 124 6.35 17.73 -16.26
N SER A 125 5.08 18.07 -15.99
CA SER A 125 4.75 19.35 -15.34
C SER A 125 5.25 19.41 -13.89
N LEU A 126 5.10 18.32 -13.12
CA LEU A 126 5.53 18.28 -11.71
C LEU A 126 7.05 18.43 -11.55
N VAL A 127 7.81 17.87 -12.49
CA VAL A 127 9.28 17.85 -12.41
C VAL A 127 9.92 19.12 -13.01
N SER A 128 9.15 19.93 -13.73
CA SER A 128 9.60 21.27 -14.13
C SER A 128 9.89 22.16 -12.91
N GLN A 129 9.30 21.84 -11.74
CA GLN A 129 9.40 22.62 -10.50
C GLN A 129 10.36 22.03 -9.45
N LEU A 130 10.98 20.86 -9.69
CA LEU A 130 11.78 20.13 -8.70
C LEU A 130 13.07 19.58 -9.34
N ALA A 131 14.24 20.11 -8.93
CA ALA A 131 15.56 19.57 -9.28
C ALA A 131 16.04 18.60 -8.17
N PRO A 132 16.45 17.35 -8.51
CA PRO A 132 17.83 16.98 -8.92
C PRO A 132 17.90 15.85 -10.00
N LYS A 133 19.08 15.19 -10.16
CA LYS A 133 19.40 14.15 -11.17
C LYS A 133 18.45 12.94 -11.19
N GLU A 134 17.95 12.46 -10.05
CA GLU A 134 16.95 11.38 -9.96
C GLU A 134 16.06 11.64 -8.75
N SER A 135 14.74 11.43 -8.87
CA SER A 135 13.79 11.66 -7.78
C SER A 135 12.50 10.88 -7.96
N ARG A 136 12.07 10.24 -6.86
CA ARG A 136 10.70 9.75 -6.70
C ARG A 136 9.87 10.79 -5.97
N ILE A 137 8.73 11.15 -6.56
CA ILE A 137 7.85 12.21 -6.08
C ILE A 137 6.45 11.61 -5.91
N ASN A 138 5.83 11.83 -4.75
CA ASN A 138 4.43 11.50 -4.57
C ASN A 138 3.50 12.53 -5.23
N LEU A 139 2.30 12.09 -5.61
CA LEU A 139 1.34 12.92 -6.34
C LEU A 139 0.52 13.88 -5.47
N LYS A 140 0.88 14.06 -4.18
CA LYS A 140 0.32 15.02 -3.20
C LYS A 140 -1.16 14.83 -2.86
N ASP A 141 -2.04 14.84 -3.85
CA ASP A 141 -3.49 14.79 -3.67
C ASP A 141 -4.14 13.75 -4.60
N ARG A 142 -5.42 13.52 -4.32
CA ARG A 142 -6.25 12.53 -5.00
C ARG A 142 -6.43 12.84 -6.48
N GLU A 143 -6.69 14.10 -6.82
CA GLU A 143 -6.96 14.51 -8.20
C GLU A 143 -5.75 14.24 -9.10
N LEU A 144 -4.55 14.61 -8.63
CA LEU A 144 -3.30 14.33 -9.33
C LEU A 144 -3.01 12.84 -9.42
N GLY A 145 -3.30 12.07 -8.37
CA GLY A 145 -3.21 10.60 -8.36
C GLY A 145 -4.03 9.95 -9.48
N VAL A 146 -5.31 10.31 -9.56
CA VAL A 146 -6.22 9.73 -10.55
C VAL A 146 -5.93 10.24 -11.96
N ARG A 147 -5.58 11.52 -12.11
CA ARG A 147 -5.13 12.07 -13.39
C ARG A 147 -3.89 11.34 -13.90
N TYR A 148 -2.90 11.11 -13.04
CA TYR A 148 -1.70 10.35 -13.41
C TYR A 148 -2.06 8.95 -13.93
N PHE A 149 -2.98 8.26 -13.26
CA PHE A 149 -3.46 6.96 -13.73
C PHE A 149 -4.01 7.04 -15.16
N GLY A 150 -4.93 7.99 -15.41
CA GLY A 150 -5.56 8.15 -16.72
C GLY A 150 -4.55 8.48 -17.83
N GLU A 151 -3.60 9.38 -17.55
CA GLU A 151 -2.54 9.71 -18.51
C GLU A 151 -1.59 8.53 -18.77
N LEU A 152 -1.24 7.76 -17.73
CA LEU A 152 -0.37 6.60 -17.87
C LEU A 152 -1.05 5.48 -18.68
N LEU A 153 -2.33 5.23 -18.43
CA LEU A 153 -3.11 4.27 -19.21
C LEU A 153 -3.21 4.71 -20.68
N ALA A 154 -3.49 5.99 -20.95
CA ALA A 154 -3.51 6.54 -22.30
C ALA A 154 -2.16 6.35 -23.04
N ALA A 155 -1.05 6.63 -22.35
CA ALA A 155 0.29 6.43 -22.89
C ALA A 155 0.54 4.95 -23.22
N LYS A 156 0.22 4.02 -22.31
CA LYS A 156 0.39 2.57 -22.50
C LYS A 156 -0.46 2.02 -23.65
N LEU A 157 -1.71 2.47 -23.78
CA LEU A 157 -2.59 2.11 -24.90
C LEU A 157 -1.97 2.57 -26.23
N SER A 158 -1.46 3.80 -26.28
CA SER A 158 -0.82 4.38 -27.47
C SER A 158 0.46 3.63 -27.86
N GLU A 159 1.31 3.27 -26.89
CA GLU A 159 2.50 2.42 -27.10
C GLU A 159 2.15 1.05 -27.70
N ALA A 160 0.98 0.51 -27.37
CA ALA A 160 0.49 -0.76 -27.92
C ALA A 160 -0.24 -0.63 -29.28
N GLY A 161 -0.29 0.58 -29.84
CA GLY A 161 -0.92 0.89 -31.13
C GLY A 161 -2.45 0.98 -31.08
N ILE A 162 -3.04 1.28 -29.92
CA ILE A 162 -4.46 1.66 -29.81
C ILE A 162 -4.54 3.18 -29.97
N GLU A 163 -5.44 3.65 -30.83
CA GLU A 163 -5.66 5.09 -31.02
C GLU A 163 -6.36 5.69 -29.80
N VAL A 164 -5.79 6.72 -29.19
CA VAL A 164 -6.34 7.35 -27.97
C VAL A 164 -6.56 8.84 -28.22
N GLY A 165 -7.80 9.30 -28.05
CA GLY A 165 -8.11 10.73 -28.03
C GLY A 165 -7.54 11.43 -26.79
N ASN A 166 -7.36 12.75 -26.86
CA ASN A 166 -6.66 13.53 -25.82
C ASN A 166 -7.52 13.83 -24.56
N GLY A 167 -8.73 13.29 -24.46
CA GLY A 167 -9.68 13.60 -23.39
C GLY A 167 -9.44 12.77 -22.12
N LEU A 168 -9.48 13.44 -20.97
CA LEU A 168 -9.56 12.80 -19.65
C LEU A 168 -10.83 13.25 -18.92
N ARG A 169 -11.52 12.31 -18.30
CA ARG A 169 -12.68 12.54 -17.43
C ARG A 169 -12.50 11.82 -16.11
N ASN A 170 -13.05 12.38 -15.05
CA ASN A 170 -13.14 11.77 -13.74
C ASN A 170 -14.60 11.78 -13.26
N GLY A 171 -15.04 10.66 -12.69
CA GLY A 171 -16.37 10.50 -12.14
C GLY A 171 -16.84 9.04 -12.18
N PRO A 172 -18.06 8.75 -11.72
CA PRO A 172 -18.62 7.41 -11.82
C PRO A 172 -18.68 6.92 -13.26
N VAL A 173 -18.43 5.63 -13.48
CA VAL A 173 -18.65 4.99 -14.79
C VAL A 173 -20.08 5.31 -15.28
N PRO A 174 -20.26 5.85 -16.50
CA PRO A 174 -21.58 6.23 -17.01
C PRO A 174 -22.55 5.05 -17.06
N THR A 175 -23.81 5.32 -16.73
CA THR A 175 -24.90 4.35 -16.89
C THR A 175 -24.97 3.85 -18.33
N GLY A 176 -25.05 2.53 -18.50
CA GLY A 176 -25.10 1.90 -19.83
C GLY A 176 -23.75 1.74 -20.52
N ALA A 177 -22.63 2.07 -19.87
CA ALA A 177 -21.31 1.66 -20.35
C ALA A 177 -21.19 0.12 -20.32
N GLU A 178 -20.71 -0.45 -21.41
CA GLU A 178 -20.53 -1.88 -21.57
C GLU A 178 -19.28 -2.35 -20.83
N HIS A 179 -19.36 -3.41 -20.04
CA HIS A 179 -18.17 -4.00 -19.42
C HIS A 179 -17.31 -4.72 -20.47
N VAL A 180 -16.04 -4.33 -20.57
CA VAL A 180 -15.09 -4.87 -21.55
C VAL A 180 -14.18 -5.91 -20.93
N HIS A 181 -13.62 -5.62 -19.76
CA HIS A 181 -12.60 -6.47 -19.14
C HIS A 181 -12.53 -6.25 -17.63
N ARG A 182 -12.32 -7.35 -16.89
CA ARG A 182 -11.93 -7.34 -15.49
C ARG A 182 -10.49 -7.83 -15.39
N HIS A 183 -9.60 -6.97 -14.92
CA HIS A 183 -8.23 -7.35 -14.60
C HIS A 183 -8.17 -7.90 -13.18
N HIS A 184 -7.61 -9.08 -13.00
CA HIS A 184 -7.19 -9.56 -11.69
C HIS A 184 -5.68 -9.42 -11.58
N ASN A 185 -5.19 -8.77 -10.52
CA ASN A 185 -3.77 -8.54 -10.34
C ASN A 185 -2.99 -9.87 -10.43
N SER A 186 -1.86 -9.85 -11.13
CA SER A 186 -0.97 -11.02 -11.24
C SER A 186 -0.35 -11.42 -9.90
N ARG A 187 -0.39 -10.52 -8.90
CA ARG A 187 -0.02 -10.77 -7.51
C ARG A 187 -1.25 -11.13 -6.68
N ASP A 188 -1.13 -12.20 -5.91
CA ASP A 188 -2.07 -12.51 -4.84
C ASP A 188 -1.75 -11.70 -3.56
N LEU A 189 -2.61 -11.80 -2.55
CA LEU A 189 -2.43 -11.10 -1.29
C LEU A 189 -1.11 -11.49 -0.61
N ARG A 190 -0.65 -12.74 -0.75
CA ARG A 190 0.66 -13.18 -0.24
C ARG A 190 1.80 -12.33 -0.82
N ALA A 191 1.84 -12.15 -2.13
CA ALA A 191 2.86 -11.34 -2.79
C ALA A 191 2.74 -9.85 -2.40
N VAL A 192 1.51 -9.32 -2.31
CA VAL A 192 1.24 -7.93 -1.86
C VAL A 192 1.74 -7.71 -0.43
N LEU A 193 1.41 -8.62 0.50
CA LEU A 193 1.84 -8.53 1.90
C LEU A 193 3.35 -8.70 2.05
N SER A 194 3.96 -9.60 1.28
CA SER A 194 5.42 -9.77 1.28
C SER A 194 6.12 -8.46 0.88
N ALA A 195 5.64 -7.79 -0.18
CA ALA A 195 6.17 -6.50 -0.59
C ALA A 195 5.91 -5.39 0.45
N MET A 196 4.70 -5.34 1.02
CA MET A 196 4.34 -4.39 2.08
C MET A 196 5.26 -4.50 3.30
N LEU A 197 5.51 -5.72 3.77
CA LEU A 197 6.30 -5.98 4.97
C LEU A 197 7.79 -5.77 4.69
N LYS A 198 8.31 -6.26 3.57
CA LYS A 198 9.71 -6.10 3.14
C LYS A 198 10.12 -4.64 2.95
N TYR A 199 9.34 -3.90 2.16
CA TYR A 199 9.66 -2.50 1.82
C TYR A 199 8.98 -1.50 2.75
N SER A 200 8.25 -1.98 3.76
CA SER A 200 7.50 -1.14 4.70
C SER A 200 6.57 -0.14 4.00
N ASN A 201 5.92 -0.55 2.91
CA ASN A 201 5.16 0.33 2.04
C ASN A 201 3.88 0.84 2.73
N ASN A 202 3.77 2.15 2.93
CA ASN A 202 2.62 2.79 3.57
C ASN A 202 1.38 2.80 2.68
N PHE A 203 1.55 2.97 1.37
CA PHE A 203 0.44 2.99 0.41
C PHE A 203 -0.32 1.66 0.49
N ILE A 204 0.39 0.53 0.33
CA ILE A 204 -0.22 -0.81 0.40
C ILE A 204 -0.92 -1.02 1.76
N ALA A 205 -0.28 -0.62 2.86
CA ALA A 205 -0.84 -0.82 4.19
C ALA A 205 -2.13 -0.01 4.42
N ASN A 206 -2.18 1.23 3.97
CA ASN A 206 -3.35 2.08 4.15
C ASN A 206 -4.47 1.74 3.16
N ASP A 207 -4.13 1.32 1.95
CA ASP A 207 -5.11 0.84 0.97
C ASP A 207 -5.80 -0.44 1.48
N LEU A 208 -5.01 -1.45 1.91
CA LEU A 208 -5.56 -2.66 2.54
C LEU A 208 -6.39 -2.33 3.78
N PHE A 209 -5.97 -1.35 4.59
CA PHE A 209 -6.72 -0.93 5.76
C PHE A 209 -8.08 -0.32 5.41
N LEU A 210 -8.12 0.56 4.40
CA LEU A 210 -9.38 1.10 3.87
C LEU A 210 -10.30 -0.02 3.40
N LEU A 211 -9.78 -0.95 2.61
CA LEU A 211 -10.52 -2.10 2.09
C LEU A 211 -11.13 -3.00 3.18
N LEU A 212 -10.54 -3.06 4.38
CA LEU A 212 -11.16 -3.76 5.50
C LEU A 212 -12.52 -3.15 5.90
N GLY A 213 -12.69 -1.84 5.66
CA GLY A 213 -13.91 -1.08 5.92
C GLY A 213 -15.03 -1.29 4.89
N ASP A 214 -14.77 -1.99 3.78
CA ASP A 214 -15.79 -2.33 2.81
C ASP A 214 -16.87 -3.23 3.42
N ARG A 215 -18.13 -2.85 3.23
CA ARG A 215 -19.31 -3.55 3.76
C ARG A 215 -19.99 -4.42 2.72
N GLY A 216 -19.61 -4.31 1.44
CA GLY A 216 -20.29 -4.97 0.33
C GLY A 216 -21.72 -4.45 0.05
N ASP A 217 -22.10 -3.30 0.63
CA ASP A 217 -23.41 -2.66 0.44
C ASP A 217 -23.41 -1.60 -0.69
N GLY A 218 -22.29 -1.49 -1.41
CA GLY A 218 -22.10 -0.56 -2.53
C GLY A 218 -21.83 0.89 -2.11
N ARG A 219 -21.80 1.20 -0.81
CA ARG A 219 -21.41 2.54 -0.35
C ARG A 219 -19.90 2.72 -0.45
N PRO A 220 -19.42 3.95 -0.72
CA PRO A 220 -17.98 4.23 -0.72
C PRO A 220 -17.34 3.90 0.63
N VAL A 221 -16.16 3.31 0.57
CA VAL A 221 -15.32 3.02 1.74
C VAL A 221 -14.88 4.34 2.39
N SER A 222 -14.96 4.42 3.72
CA SER A 222 -14.51 5.60 4.48
C SER A 222 -13.46 5.21 5.52
N MET A 223 -12.62 6.17 5.91
CA MET A 223 -11.66 5.99 7.00
C MET A 223 -12.35 5.58 8.30
N ALA A 224 -13.46 6.24 8.66
CA ALA A 224 -14.25 5.89 9.83
C ALA A 224 -14.79 4.44 9.76
N GLY A 225 -15.19 3.98 8.57
CA GLY A 225 -15.61 2.60 8.35
C GLY A 225 -14.48 1.60 8.58
N ALA A 226 -13.29 1.89 8.05
CA ALA A 226 -12.09 1.08 8.22
C ALA A 226 -11.63 1.02 9.69
N GLN A 227 -11.61 2.16 10.38
CA GLN A 227 -11.29 2.26 11.82
C GLN A 227 -12.28 1.46 12.67
N ALA A 228 -13.59 1.62 12.41
CA ALA A 228 -14.62 0.86 13.11
C ALA A 228 -14.50 -0.65 12.87
N TYR A 229 -14.20 -1.08 11.64
CA TYR A 229 -13.93 -2.47 11.34
C TYR A 229 -12.71 -2.97 12.11
N ALA A 230 -11.59 -2.27 12.06
CA ALA A 230 -10.34 -2.68 12.69
C ALA A 230 -10.47 -2.76 14.21
N ALA A 231 -11.17 -1.81 14.83
CA ALA A 231 -11.46 -1.84 16.26
C ALA A 231 -12.33 -3.05 16.64
N ALA A 232 -13.43 -3.27 15.93
CA ALA A 232 -14.30 -4.40 16.19
C ALA A 232 -13.60 -5.75 15.92
N TRP A 233 -12.75 -5.80 14.90
CA TRP A 233 -11.90 -6.96 14.60
C TRP A 233 -10.91 -7.26 15.73
N ALA A 234 -10.19 -6.25 16.23
CA ALA A 234 -9.23 -6.42 17.31
C ALA A 234 -9.91 -6.86 18.63
N GLN A 235 -11.09 -6.30 18.93
CA GLN A 235 -11.91 -6.73 20.07
C GLN A 235 -12.36 -8.18 19.94
N ARG A 236 -12.91 -8.58 18.77
CA ARG A 236 -13.36 -9.97 18.55
C ARG A 236 -12.20 -10.98 18.55
N THR A 237 -11.06 -10.61 17.97
CA THR A 237 -9.93 -11.53 17.76
C THR A 237 -9.11 -11.71 19.04
N PHE A 238 -8.94 -10.64 19.83
CA PHE A 238 -8.02 -10.64 20.95
C PHE A 238 -8.63 -10.22 22.30
N GLY A 239 -9.89 -9.76 22.33
CA GLY A 239 -10.49 -9.21 23.55
C GLY A 239 -9.83 -7.91 24.01
N TRP A 240 -9.24 -7.14 23.09
CA TRP A 240 -8.49 -5.94 23.46
C TRP A 240 -9.39 -4.81 23.97
N HIS A 241 -8.82 -4.04 24.91
CA HIS A 241 -9.34 -2.77 25.39
C HIS A 241 -8.17 -1.76 25.47
N GLY A 242 -8.47 -0.47 25.60
CA GLY A 242 -7.45 0.57 25.77
C GLY A 242 -6.47 0.68 24.59
N PHE A 243 -6.96 0.56 23.37
CA PHE A 243 -6.18 0.69 22.14
C PHE A 243 -6.86 1.68 21.17
N HIS A 244 -6.09 2.20 20.23
CA HIS A 244 -6.59 3.02 19.13
C HIS A 244 -5.90 2.64 17.82
N ILE A 245 -6.68 2.38 16.77
CA ILE A 245 -6.17 2.08 15.42
C ILE A 245 -6.67 3.18 14.50
N GLU A 246 -5.77 4.09 14.15
CA GLU A 246 -6.08 5.25 13.31
C GLU A 246 -5.86 4.95 11.83
N ASP A 247 -4.76 4.24 11.51
CA ASP A 247 -4.39 3.88 10.14
C ASP A 247 -3.77 2.47 10.03
N GLY A 248 -3.56 2.00 8.79
CA GLY A 248 -2.95 0.70 8.51
C GLY A 248 -1.43 0.71 8.53
N ALA A 249 -0.81 1.84 8.20
CA ALA A 249 0.63 1.95 8.01
C ALA A 249 1.41 2.17 9.31
N GLY A 250 0.78 2.74 10.33
CA GLY A 250 1.42 3.28 11.52
C GLY A 250 2.06 4.65 11.29
N LEU A 251 1.48 5.48 10.41
CA LEU A 251 1.99 6.83 10.13
C LEU A 251 1.40 7.84 11.11
N SER A 252 0.11 7.70 11.44
CA SER A 252 -0.54 8.51 12.46
C SER A 252 0.07 8.28 13.84
N ARG A 253 0.27 9.39 14.57
CA ARG A 253 0.68 9.41 15.98
C ARG A 253 -0.45 9.03 16.93
N ASP A 254 -1.69 8.98 16.45
CA ASP A 254 -2.85 8.62 17.26
C ASP A 254 -2.98 7.10 17.42
N ASN A 255 -2.29 6.30 16.60
CA ASN A 255 -2.20 4.85 16.80
C ASN A 255 -1.64 4.51 18.18
N GLN A 256 -2.39 3.72 18.96
CA GLN A 256 -2.05 3.34 20.33
C GLN A 256 -2.22 1.84 20.53
N LEU A 257 -1.12 1.16 20.84
CA LEU A 257 -1.07 -0.24 21.25
C LEU A 257 -0.07 -0.38 22.40
N SER A 258 -0.35 -1.27 23.34
CA SER A 258 0.65 -1.73 24.30
C SER A 258 1.61 -2.75 23.67
N ALA A 259 2.79 -2.91 24.25
CA ALA A 259 3.74 -3.94 23.82
C ALA A 259 3.15 -5.36 23.89
N GLN A 260 2.28 -5.61 24.89
CA GLN A 260 1.58 -6.88 25.06
C GLN A 260 0.54 -7.14 23.96
N GLN A 261 -0.22 -6.12 23.56
CA GLN A 261 -1.15 -6.22 22.43
C GLN A 261 -0.37 -6.50 21.13
N LEU A 262 0.71 -5.75 20.87
CA LEU A 262 1.55 -6.03 19.71
C LEU A 262 2.13 -7.46 19.74
N LEU A 263 2.55 -7.96 20.91
CA LEU A 263 3.02 -9.34 21.08
C LEU A 263 1.92 -10.37 20.78
N GLN A 264 0.67 -10.11 21.19
CA GLN A 264 -0.47 -10.98 20.86
C GLN A 264 -0.74 -11.03 19.36
N ALA A 265 -0.64 -9.89 18.66
CA ALA A 265 -0.74 -9.86 17.20
C ALA A 265 0.40 -10.64 16.53
N VAL A 266 1.64 -10.50 17.03
CA VAL A 266 2.79 -11.28 16.54
C VAL A 266 2.56 -12.78 16.75
N LYS A 267 2.10 -13.20 17.93
CA LYS A 267 1.74 -14.61 18.22
C LYS A 267 0.69 -15.14 17.25
N ALA A 268 -0.36 -14.37 16.96
CA ALA A 268 -1.36 -14.76 15.97
C ALA A 268 -0.80 -14.82 14.54
N PHE A 269 0.30 -14.12 14.26
CA PHE A 269 0.97 -14.11 12.97
C PHE A 269 1.93 -15.30 12.75
N THR A 270 2.10 -16.21 13.71
CA THR A 270 3.03 -17.37 13.62
C THR A 270 2.89 -18.21 12.34
N PRO A 271 1.68 -18.52 11.83
CA PRO A 271 1.52 -19.26 10.57
C PRO A 271 2.03 -18.50 9.34
N HIS A 272 2.24 -17.19 9.48
CA HIS A 272 2.60 -16.26 8.41
C HIS A 272 3.96 -15.60 8.65
N ARG A 273 4.74 -16.07 9.63
CA ARG A 273 6.04 -15.48 10.03
C ARG A 273 7.02 -15.32 8.88
N HIS A 274 6.97 -16.21 7.89
CA HIS A 274 7.83 -16.17 6.68
C HIS A 274 7.54 -14.97 5.76
N LEU A 275 6.46 -14.22 5.99
CA LEU A 275 6.19 -12.97 5.30
C LEU A 275 6.95 -11.78 5.93
N LEU A 276 7.50 -11.94 7.14
CA LEU A 276 8.28 -10.88 7.79
C LEU A 276 9.68 -10.81 7.20
N PRO A 277 10.29 -9.60 7.13
CA PRO A 277 11.67 -9.45 6.69
C PRO A 277 12.65 -10.26 7.54
N GLU A 278 13.60 -10.91 6.88
CA GLU A 278 14.76 -11.55 7.50
C GLU A 278 15.80 -10.50 7.90
N HIS A 279 16.31 -10.65 9.13
CA HIS A 279 17.34 -9.78 9.70
C HIS A 279 18.44 -10.66 10.32
N GLY A 280 19.39 -11.09 9.49
CA GLY A 280 20.32 -12.16 9.86
C GLY A 280 19.62 -13.54 9.79
N ALA A 281 20.30 -14.57 10.30
CA ALA A 281 19.78 -15.94 10.25
C ALA A 281 18.65 -16.21 11.27
N ASP A 282 18.67 -15.49 12.38
CA ASP A 282 17.87 -15.84 13.56
C ASP A 282 16.75 -14.84 13.87
N VAL A 283 16.44 -13.89 12.97
CA VAL A 283 15.38 -12.89 13.22
C VAL A 283 14.48 -12.69 12.00
N LEU A 284 13.17 -12.78 12.23
CA LEU A 284 12.10 -12.45 11.28
C LEU A 284 11.25 -11.34 11.88
N ALA A 285 11.42 -10.09 11.47
CA ALA A 285 10.78 -8.99 12.19
C ALA A 285 10.48 -7.77 11.35
N LYS A 286 9.49 -7.00 11.81
CA LYS A 286 9.11 -5.73 11.20
C LYS A 286 9.58 -4.56 12.06
N THR A 287 10.29 -3.64 11.41
CA THR A 287 10.66 -2.34 11.97
C THR A 287 9.49 -1.35 11.94
N GLY A 288 9.43 -0.46 12.93
CA GLY A 288 8.63 0.76 12.91
C GLY A 288 9.47 1.94 13.37
N THR A 289 9.44 3.06 12.65
CA THR A 289 10.22 4.25 12.99
C THR A 289 9.43 5.50 12.65
N LEU A 290 9.27 6.38 13.63
CA LEU A 290 8.87 7.77 13.49
C LEU A 290 9.81 8.64 14.34
N THR A 291 9.77 9.95 14.19
CA THR A 291 10.53 10.85 15.07
C THR A 291 10.15 10.60 16.53
N GLY A 292 11.12 10.15 17.33
CA GLY A 292 10.95 9.80 18.75
C GLY A 292 10.34 8.42 19.02
N VAL A 293 10.15 7.57 18.00
CA VAL A 293 9.54 6.24 18.14
C VAL A 293 10.38 5.19 17.41
N SER A 294 10.71 4.10 18.10
CA SER A 294 11.39 2.93 17.54
C SER A 294 10.68 1.65 17.99
N CYS A 295 10.15 0.90 17.04
CA CYS A 295 9.50 -0.38 17.28
C CYS A 295 10.19 -1.50 16.50
N TYR A 296 10.16 -2.69 17.06
CA TYR A 296 10.64 -3.91 16.42
C TYR A 296 9.87 -5.11 16.96
N ALA A 297 9.18 -5.84 16.08
CA ALA A 297 8.30 -6.91 16.49
C ALA A 297 8.30 -8.05 15.46
N GLY A 298 8.29 -9.28 15.93
CA GLY A 298 8.46 -10.45 15.08
C GLY A 298 8.90 -11.67 15.88
N PHE A 299 9.78 -12.47 15.30
CA PHE A 299 10.26 -13.71 15.87
C PHE A 299 11.79 -13.73 15.93
N VAL A 300 12.32 -14.29 17.01
CA VAL A 300 13.73 -14.67 17.13
C VAL A 300 13.83 -16.20 17.14
N HIS A 301 14.84 -16.75 16.50
CA HIS A 301 15.13 -18.16 16.56
C HIS A 301 15.99 -18.42 17.79
N ARG A 302 15.42 -19.13 18.77
CA ARG A 302 16.03 -19.36 20.07
C ARG A 302 15.75 -20.79 20.51
N HIS A 303 16.78 -21.53 20.90
CA HIS A 303 16.67 -22.89 21.44
C HIS A 303 15.90 -23.84 20.50
N GLY A 304 16.18 -23.73 19.19
CA GLY A 304 15.57 -24.55 18.15
C GLY A 304 14.11 -24.21 17.81
N ARG A 305 13.57 -23.09 18.29
CA ARG A 305 12.21 -22.64 17.98
C ARG A 305 12.15 -21.14 17.70
N TRP A 306 11.14 -20.73 16.92
CA TRP A 306 10.82 -19.33 16.69
C TRP A 306 9.97 -18.78 17.82
N GLU A 307 10.50 -17.81 18.56
CA GLU A 307 9.86 -17.17 19.71
C GLU A 307 9.38 -15.76 19.35
N PRO A 308 8.12 -15.41 19.65
CA PRO A 308 7.58 -14.10 19.35
C PRO A 308 8.12 -13.05 20.32
N PHE A 309 8.44 -11.87 19.82
CA PHE A 309 8.85 -10.72 20.62
C PHE A 309 8.20 -9.41 20.12
N SER A 310 8.15 -8.43 21.02
CA SER A 310 7.64 -7.08 20.74
C SER A 310 8.44 -6.07 21.54
N LEU A 311 9.03 -5.10 20.85
CA LEU A 311 9.77 -3.98 21.42
C LEU A 311 9.13 -2.67 20.94
N MET A 312 8.74 -1.81 21.89
CA MET A 312 8.18 -0.49 21.63
C MET A 312 8.90 0.55 22.48
N ILE A 313 9.50 1.54 21.83
CA ILE A 313 10.29 2.58 22.49
C ILE A 313 9.78 3.94 22.02
N ASN A 314 9.24 4.73 22.94
CA ASN A 314 8.70 6.08 22.67
C ASN A 314 9.67 7.18 23.15
N GLN A 315 10.95 6.99 22.84
CA GLN A 315 12.01 7.97 23.07
C GLN A 315 13.11 7.80 22.01
N PRO A 316 13.93 8.83 21.75
CA PRO A 316 15.10 8.70 20.89
C PRO A 316 16.05 7.62 21.41
N VAL A 317 16.43 6.70 20.52
CA VAL A 317 17.43 5.65 20.77
C VAL A 317 18.33 5.52 19.55
N ALA A 318 19.50 4.91 19.75
CA ALA A 318 20.40 4.60 18.64
C ALA A 318 19.68 3.71 17.58
N PRO A 319 19.85 3.96 16.27
CA PRO A 319 19.12 3.23 15.23
C PRO A 319 19.29 1.69 15.27
N ASP A 320 20.45 1.23 15.72
CA ASP A 320 20.84 -0.18 15.85
C ASP A 320 20.34 -0.83 17.16
N PHE A 321 19.88 -0.04 18.14
CA PHE A 321 19.51 -0.53 19.47
C PHE A 321 18.50 -1.68 19.40
N ARG A 322 17.46 -1.54 18.57
CA ARG A 322 16.45 -2.58 18.37
C ARG A 322 17.00 -3.89 17.81
N HIS A 323 18.03 -3.82 16.97
CA HIS A 323 18.68 -5.01 16.41
C HIS A 323 19.53 -5.68 17.48
N ARG A 324 20.26 -4.90 18.29
CA ARG A 324 21.00 -5.44 19.45
C ARG A 324 20.10 -6.13 20.47
N VAL A 325 18.91 -5.57 20.74
CA VAL A 325 17.93 -6.23 21.63
C VAL A 325 17.46 -7.56 21.05
N ALA A 326 17.10 -7.62 19.76
CA ALA A 326 16.67 -8.87 19.14
C ALA A 326 17.79 -9.91 19.06
N ASP A 327 19.02 -9.49 18.77
CA ASP A 327 20.20 -10.34 18.79
C ASP A 327 20.43 -10.93 20.19
N ALA A 328 20.32 -10.12 21.24
CA ALA A 328 20.41 -10.59 22.61
C ALA A 328 19.26 -11.54 22.99
N LEU A 329 18.04 -11.29 22.51
CA LEU A 329 16.91 -12.22 22.69
C LEU A 329 17.17 -13.57 22.02
N ALA A 330 17.79 -13.58 20.83
CA ALA A 330 18.12 -14.80 20.10
C ALA A 330 19.26 -15.60 20.77
N HIS A 331 20.30 -14.92 21.27
CA HIS A 331 21.57 -15.56 21.60
C HIS A 331 21.94 -15.58 23.10
N SER A 332 21.44 -14.68 23.94
CA SER A 332 21.86 -14.62 25.35
C SER A 332 21.31 -15.80 26.16
N GLU A 333 22.12 -16.55 26.88
CA GLU A 333 21.63 -17.64 27.76
C GLU A 333 20.69 -17.12 28.86
N ASP A 334 21.02 -15.96 29.42
CA ASP A 334 20.24 -15.26 30.45
C ASP A 334 19.71 -13.91 29.91
N LEU A 335 18.38 -13.78 29.86
CA LEU A 335 17.70 -12.57 29.42
C LEU A 335 17.54 -11.53 30.53
N SER A 336 17.80 -11.86 31.80
CA SER A 336 17.66 -10.94 32.93
C SER A 336 18.56 -9.69 32.78
N GLN A 337 19.68 -9.82 32.08
CA GLN A 337 20.60 -8.71 31.79
C GLN A 337 20.09 -7.76 30.69
N VAL A 338 19.24 -8.26 29.79
CA VAL A 338 18.62 -7.47 28.70
C VAL A 338 17.29 -6.88 29.17
N CYS A 339 16.69 -7.52 30.18
CA CYS A 339 15.31 -7.39 30.57
C CYS A 339 15.15 -7.48 32.11
N PRO A 340 15.65 -6.48 32.87
CA PRO A 340 15.64 -6.52 34.32
C PRO A 340 14.23 -6.24 34.86
N GLY A 341 13.38 -7.26 34.96
CA GLY A 341 12.03 -7.15 35.53
C GLY A 341 11.12 -8.33 35.23
N ALA A 342 9.98 -8.42 35.92
CA ALA A 342 9.03 -9.55 35.85
C ALA A 342 8.13 -9.56 34.58
N SER A 343 8.26 -8.58 33.68
CA SER A 343 7.41 -8.41 32.50
C SER A 343 8.20 -8.29 31.20
N CYS A 344 9.37 -8.93 31.16
CA CYS A 344 9.94 -9.48 29.94
C CYS A 344 9.62 -10.98 29.87
#